data_AF-A0A920TUL4-F1
#
_entry.id   AF-A0A920TUL4-F1
#
_cell.length_a   1.000
_cell.length_b   1.000
_cell.length_c   1.000
_cell.angle_alpha   90.00
_cell.angle_beta   90.00
_cell.angle_gamma   90.00
#
_symmetry.space_group_name_H-M   'P 1'
#
loop_
_entity.id
_entity.type
_entity.pdbx_description
1 polymer ?
#
loop_
_entity_poly.entity_id
_entity_poly.type
_entity_poly.pdbx_seq_one_letter_code
_entity_poly.pdbx_strand_id
1 'polypeptide(L)'
;MMSDVVTQARDWFGNEVDDWEHLNSYVIPHVLPDQSPKFSRIKDQTVYLENGVLVCGDYRENGSINGAIVSGKVAANLALAKLTSI
;
A
#
# COMPACT_ATOMS: atom_id res chain seq x y z
N MET A 1 0.40 -6.12 -24.36
CA MET A 1 0.96 -5.74 -23.04
C MET A 1 2.38 -5.19 -23.19
N MET A 2 3.40 -6.00 -23.49
CA MET A 2 4.77 -5.48 -23.67
C MET A 2 4.90 -4.53 -24.87
N SER A 3 4.22 -4.85 -25.97
CA SER A 3 4.14 -3.99 -27.18
C SER A 3 3.60 -2.60 -26.87
N ASP A 4 2.62 -2.52 -25.97
CA ASP A 4 1.93 -1.29 -25.63
C ASP A 4 2.80 -0.43 -24.72
N VAL A 5 3.54 -1.07 -23.79
CA VAL A 5 4.54 -0.42 -22.93
C VAL A 5 5.65 0.19 -23.78
N VAL A 6 6.22 -0.57 -24.72
CA VAL A 6 7.30 -0.08 -25.61
C VAL A 6 6.80 1.07 -26.48
N THR A 7 5.58 0.98 -27.00
CA THR A 7 4.97 2.05 -27.81
C THR A 7 4.82 3.34 -27.00
N GLN A 8 4.21 3.28 -25.82
CA GLN A 8 4.05 4.45 -24.95
C GLN A 8 5.39 5.01 -24.46
N ALA A 9 6.37 4.15 -24.18
CA ALA A 9 7.71 4.58 -23.80
C ALA A 9 8.40 5.33 -24.95
N ARG A 10 8.29 4.88 -26.20
CA ARG A 10 8.81 5.64 -27.36
C ARG A 10 8.17 7.01 -27.48
N ASP A 11 6.87 7.14 -27.20
CA ASP A 11 6.19 8.44 -27.25
C ASP A 11 6.75 9.44 -26.22
N TRP A 12 7.25 8.95 -25.07
CA TRP A 12 7.78 9.81 -23.99
C TRP A 12 9.28 10.03 -24.07
N PHE A 13 10.05 9.02 -24.49
CA PHE A 13 11.51 9.00 -24.41
C PHE A 13 12.18 8.94 -25.79
N GLY A 14 11.42 8.72 -26.87
CA GLY A 14 11.94 8.65 -28.23
C GLY A 14 12.57 7.30 -28.57
N ASN A 15 13.42 7.30 -29.60
CA ASN A 15 13.94 6.07 -30.21
C ASN A 15 14.97 5.32 -29.35
N GLU A 16 15.52 5.95 -28.29
CA GLU A 16 16.47 5.27 -27.39
C GLU A 16 15.86 4.05 -26.68
N VAL A 17 14.52 4.00 -26.61
CA VAL A 17 13.76 2.86 -26.07
C VAL A 17 14.01 1.58 -26.86
N ASP A 18 14.38 1.68 -28.15
CA ASP A 18 14.68 0.50 -28.98
C ASP A 18 15.95 -0.24 -28.53
N ASP A 19 16.84 0.44 -27.81
CA ASP A 19 18.07 -0.13 -27.25
C ASP A 19 17.85 -0.69 -25.83
N TRP A 20 16.66 -0.52 -25.23
CA TRP A 20 16.37 -0.97 -23.87
C TRP A 20 16.11 -2.48 -23.84
N GLU A 21 16.77 -3.17 -22.91
CA GLU A 21 16.51 -4.58 -22.62
C GLU A 21 15.46 -4.71 -21.50
N HIS A 22 14.34 -5.37 -21.80
CA HIS A 22 13.34 -5.67 -20.78
C HIS A 22 13.88 -6.72 -19.80
N LEU A 23 14.07 -6.33 -18.53
CA LEU A 23 14.56 -7.22 -17.49
C LEU A 23 13.46 -8.15 -16.95
N ASN A 24 12.36 -7.58 -16.45
CA ASN A 24 11.29 -8.34 -15.80
C ASN A 24 9.96 -7.57 -15.78
N SER A 25 8.86 -8.32 -15.80
CA SER A 25 7.50 -7.81 -15.61
C SER A 25 6.82 -8.59 -14.49
N TYR A 26 6.22 -7.87 -13.54
CA TYR A 26 5.50 -8.45 -12.41
C TYR A 26 4.03 -8.07 -12.48
N VAL A 27 3.16 -9.08 -12.55
CA VAL A 27 1.72 -8.90 -12.45
C VAL A 27 1.30 -9.19 -11.02
N ILE A 28 0.89 -8.15 -10.30
CA ILE A 28 0.47 -8.24 -8.90
C ILE A 28 -1.01 -7.82 -8.82
N PRO A 29 -1.95 -8.77 -8.78
CA PRO A 29 -3.39 -8.46 -8.88
C PRO A 29 -3.94 -7.53 -7.79
N HIS A 30 -3.32 -7.51 -6.62
CA HIS A 30 -3.78 -6.75 -5.45
C HIS A 30 -2.66 -5.86 -4.88
N VAL A 31 -1.98 -5.12 -5.77
CA VAL A 31 -0.79 -4.31 -5.41
C VAL A 31 -1.12 -3.08 -4.55
N LEU A 32 -2.34 -2.54 -4.66
CA LEU A 32 -2.81 -1.39 -3.90
C LEU A 32 -4.20 -1.68 -3.30
N PRO A 33 -4.47 -1.14 -2.10
CA PRO A 33 -5.82 -1.21 -1.53
C PRO A 33 -6.80 -0.36 -2.35
N ASP A 34 -8.07 -0.75 -2.34
CA ASP A 34 -9.14 0.09 -2.89
C ASP A 34 -9.32 1.33 -2.00
N GLN A 35 -9.09 2.49 -2.59
CA GLN A 35 -9.28 3.79 -1.95
C GLN A 35 -10.26 4.68 -2.72
N SER A 36 -11.14 4.07 -3.51
CA SER A 36 -12.23 4.79 -4.16
C SER A 36 -13.07 5.56 -3.11
N PRO A 37 -13.62 6.75 -3.46
CA PRO A 37 -14.55 7.44 -2.56
C PRO A 37 -15.67 6.48 -2.12
N LYS A 38 -15.92 6.19 -0.84
CA LYS A 38 -15.91 6.98 0.40
C LYS A 38 -14.77 6.63 1.37
N PHE A 39 -13.59 6.24 0.86
CA PHE A 39 -12.45 5.89 1.70
C PHE A 39 -12.15 6.96 2.77
N SER A 40 -11.97 6.53 4.02
CA SER A 40 -11.55 7.40 5.13
C SER A 40 -10.37 6.76 5.86
N ARG A 41 -9.34 7.56 6.11
CA ARG A 41 -8.14 7.19 6.89
C ARG A 41 -8.54 6.77 8.31
N ILE A 42 -7.72 5.95 8.99
CA ILE A 42 -8.01 5.49 10.36
C ILE A 42 -8.46 6.66 11.25
N LYS A 43 -9.58 6.46 11.96
CA LYS A 43 -9.86 7.08 13.26
C LYS A 43 -9.51 6.01 14.30
N ASP A 44 -8.71 6.35 15.30
CA ASP A 44 -7.98 5.45 16.22
C ASP A 44 -8.74 4.25 16.82
N GLN A 45 -10.07 4.25 16.79
CA GLN A 45 -10.94 3.20 17.33
C GLN A 45 -11.01 1.93 16.48
N THR A 46 -10.67 1.97 15.19
CA THR A 46 -10.90 0.82 14.28
C THR A 46 -9.77 -0.22 14.31
N VAL A 47 -8.71 -0.03 15.10
CA VAL A 47 -7.51 -0.88 15.07
C VAL A 47 -7.69 -2.19 15.85
N TYR A 48 -8.68 -2.28 16.74
CA TYR A 48 -9.00 -3.48 17.50
C TYR A 48 -10.10 -4.31 16.82
N LEU A 49 -9.79 -5.56 16.54
CA LEU A 49 -10.79 -6.61 16.34
C LEU A 49 -11.13 -7.26 17.69
N GLU A 50 -12.15 -8.11 17.70
CA GLU A 50 -12.47 -8.95 18.85
C GLU A 50 -11.25 -9.81 19.26
N ASN A 51 -11.21 -10.23 20.54
CA ASN A 51 -10.19 -11.14 21.09
C ASN A 51 -8.76 -10.58 21.15
N GLY A 52 -8.59 -9.26 21.19
CA GLY A 52 -7.27 -8.64 21.39
C GLY A 52 -6.39 -8.61 20.13
N VAL A 53 -6.98 -8.86 18.96
CA VAL A 53 -6.28 -8.77 17.68
C VAL A 53 -6.23 -7.31 17.22
N LEU A 54 -5.03 -6.85 16.86
CA LEU A 54 -4.79 -5.53 16.31
C LEU A 54 -4.46 -5.62 14.83
N VAL A 55 -5.05 -4.73 14.03
CA VAL A 55 -4.91 -4.72 12.57
C VAL A 55 -4.26 -3.43 12.09
N CYS A 56 -3.16 -3.57 11.35
CA CYS A 56 -2.43 -2.46 10.70
C CYS A 56 -2.06 -2.81 9.25
N GLY A 57 -1.73 -1.80 8.46
CA GLY A 57 -1.39 -1.91 7.05
C GLY A 57 -1.74 -0.62 6.29
N ASP A 58 -1.21 -0.48 5.09
CA ASP A 58 -1.49 0.67 4.19
C ASP A 58 -2.98 0.80 3.84
N TYR A 59 -3.70 -0.30 3.73
CA TYR A 59 -5.16 -0.35 3.52
C TYR A 59 -5.98 0.35 4.60
N ARG A 60 -5.36 0.67 5.74
CA ARG A 60 -6.00 1.34 6.85
C ARG A 60 -5.77 2.85 6.85
N GLU A 61 -4.76 3.34 6.14
CA GLU A 61 -4.35 4.73 6.22
C GLU A 61 -4.40 5.42 4.85
N ASN A 62 -3.29 5.54 4.15
CA ASN A 62 -3.27 5.77 2.71
C ASN A 62 -2.47 4.62 2.11
N GLY A 63 -2.80 4.19 0.88
CA GLY A 63 -2.19 3.06 0.17
C GLY A 63 -0.73 3.34 -0.18
N SER A 64 0.10 3.55 0.83
CA SER A 64 1.48 3.96 0.77
C SER A 64 2.26 3.32 1.91
N ILE A 65 3.57 3.22 1.71
CA ILE A 65 4.51 2.74 2.73
C ILE A 65 4.40 3.58 4.01
N ASN A 66 4.26 4.90 3.90
CA ASN A 66 4.11 5.77 5.07
C ASN A 66 2.79 5.48 5.82
N GLY A 67 1.71 5.19 5.09
CA GLY A 67 0.44 4.79 5.69
C GLY A 67 0.54 3.47 6.45
N ALA A 68 1.23 2.47 5.89
CA ALA A 68 1.52 1.22 6.59
C ALA A 68 2.31 1.45 7.89
N ILE A 69 3.37 2.26 7.85
CA ILE A 69 4.19 2.54 9.03
C ILE A 69 3.37 3.28 10.12
N VAL A 70 2.57 4.28 9.73
CA VAL A 70 1.72 5.03 10.67
C VAL A 70 0.71 4.11 11.34
N SER A 71 -0.02 3.31 10.58
CA SER A 71 -1.00 2.37 11.17
C SER A 71 -0.33 1.33 12.08
N GLY A 72 0.87 0.86 11.74
CA GLY A 72 1.66 -0.04 12.59
C GLY A 72 2.05 0.59 13.92
N LYS A 73 2.48 1.85 13.92
CA LYS A 73 2.79 2.60 15.15
C LYS A 73 1.57 2.75 16.04
N VAL A 74 0.40 3.05 15.47
CA VAL A 74 -0.86 3.13 16.22
C VAL A 74 -1.20 1.80 16.86
N ALA A 75 -1.14 0.69 16.11
CA ALA A 75 -1.38 -0.65 16.64
C ALA A 75 -0.43 -1.00 17.78
N ALA A 76 0.87 -0.72 17.65
CA ALA A 76 1.85 -1.00 18.70
C ALA A 76 1.58 -0.20 20.00
N ASN A 77 1.27 1.10 19.88
CA ASN A 77 0.95 1.94 21.04
C ASN A 77 -0.33 1.46 21.75
N LEU A 78 -1.33 1.04 20.98
CA LEU A 78 -2.55 0.46 21.51
C LEU A 78 -2.27 -0.86 22.26
N ALA A 79 -1.47 -1.75 21.67
CA ALA A 79 -1.05 -3.00 22.31
C ALA A 79 -0.38 -2.74 23.67
N LEU A 80 0.59 -1.82 23.69
CA LEU A 80 1.30 -1.44 24.91
C LEU A 80 0.34 -0.93 25.97
N ALA A 81 -0.53 0.03 25.62
CA ALA A 81 -1.51 0.58 26.56
C ALA A 81 -2.39 -0.52 27.16
N LYS A 82 -2.87 -1.47 26.34
CA LYS A 82 -3.71 -2.58 26.80
C LYS A 82 -2.98 -3.52 27.75
N LEU A 83 -1.74 -3.90 27.42
CA LEU A 83 -0.92 -4.80 28.24
C LEU A 83 -0.52 -4.16 29.58
N THR A 84 -0.30 -2.85 29.61
CA THR A 84 0.03 -2.11 30.85
C THR A 84 -1.19 -1.78 31.72
N SER A 85 -2.41 -2.00 31.22
CA SER A 85 -3.66 -1.76 31.96
C SER A 85 -4.22 -3.01 32.64
N ILE A 86 -3.41 -4.08 32.74
CA ILE A 86 -3.70 -5.36 33.42
C ILE A 86 -2.81 -5.42 34.67
#